data_AF-A0A1R4HQI0-F1
#
_entry.id   AF-A0A1R4HQI0-F1
#
_cell.length_a   1.000
_cell.length_b   1.000
_cell.length_c   1.000
_cell.angle_alpha   90.00
_cell.angle_beta   90.00
_cell.angle_gamma   90.00
#
_symmetry.space_group_name_H-M   'P 1'
#
loop_
_entity.id
_entity.type
_entity.pdbx_description
1 polymer ?
#
loop_
_entity_poly.entity_id
_entity_poly.type
_entity_poly.pdbx_seq_one_letter_code
_entity_poly.pdbx_strand_id
1 'polypeptide(L)'
;MQVHEADGSTFTDIITPPRERPAPRPWEVPPPDDVMAAPVRAVPPVLHQVEGAGFVPGEDVAVAIIHAHTDASSNGTARTLLTTEQAALSVTGEVILLGRISGTLTIGRIQ
;
A
#
# COMPACT_ATOMS: atom_id res chain seq x y z
N MET A 1 46.68 -47.23 28.80
CA MET A 1 47.56 -46.15 28.33
C MET A 1 47.00 -44.86 28.87
N GLN A 2 47.71 -44.26 29.81
CA GLN A 2 47.31 -43.08 30.56
C GLN A 2 48.00 -41.89 29.90
N VAL A 3 47.22 -40.90 29.46
CA VAL A 3 47.74 -39.62 28.97
C VAL A 3 47.53 -38.59 30.08
N HIS A 4 48.61 -37.92 30.46
CA HIS A 4 48.60 -36.77 31.37
C HIS A 4 48.73 -35.52 30.49
N GLU A 5 47.77 -34.60 30.63
CA GLU A 5 47.85 -33.24 30.07
C GLU A 5 48.99 -32.47 30.76
N ALA A 6 49.79 -31.74 29.98
CA ALA A 6 51.12 -31.28 30.38
C ALA A 6 51.27 -29.75 30.54
N ASP A 7 50.20 -28.99 30.76
CA ASP A 7 50.28 -27.52 30.80
C ASP A 7 49.72 -26.84 32.06
N GLY A 8 49.25 -27.59 33.06
CA GLY A 8 48.90 -27.02 34.36
C GLY A 8 47.81 -25.93 34.32
N SER A 9 46.99 -25.89 33.27
CA SER A 9 45.90 -24.93 33.16
C SER A 9 44.58 -25.55 33.63
N THR A 10 43.95 -24.94 34.63
CA THR A 10 42.61 -25.29 35.07
C THR A 10 41.60 -24.55 34.20
N PHE A 11 40.96 -25.24 33.26
CA PHE A 11 39.81 -24.67 32.54
C PHE A 11 38.60 -24.64 33.48
N THR A 12 38.20 -23.43 33.89
CA THR A 12 36.97 -23.22 34.65
C THR A 12 35.89 -22.79 33.67
N ASP A 13 34.80 -23.55 33.58
CA ASP A 13 33.60 -23.15 32.83
C ASP A 13 32.84 -22.09 33.65
N ILE A 14 32.86 -20.84 33.20
CA ILE A 14 32.17 -19.74 33.89
C ILE A 14 30.74 -19.69 33.38
N ILE A 15 29.85 -20.39 34.09
CA ILE A 15 28.40 -20.24 33.88
C ILE A 15 28.03 -18.83 34.34
N THR A 16 27.65 -17.96 33.39
CA THR A 16 27.13 -16.63 33.70
C THR A 16 25.70 -16.80 34.25
N PRO A 17 25.40 -16.38 35.50
CA PRO A 17 24.04 -16.46 36.01
C PRO A 17 23.09 -15.58 35.18
N PRO A 18 21.81 -15.95 35.05
CA PRO A 18 20.84 -15.13 34.35
C PRO A 18 20.81 -13.72 34.96
N ARG A 19 20.94 -12.69 34.12
CA ARG A 19 20.76 -11.31 34.58
C ARG A 19 19.31 -11.15 35.06
N GLU A 20 19.13 -10.86 36.35
CA GLU A 20 17.83 -10.40 36.84
C GLU A 20 17.45 -9.09 36.13
N ARG A 21 16.26 -9.08 35.54
CA ARG A 21 15.69 -7.88 34.94
C ARG A 21 15.34 -6.92 36.09
N PRO A 22 15.79 -5.64 36.04
CA PRO A 22 15.38 -4.66 37.03
C PRO A 22 13.85 -4.57 37.08
N ALA A 23 13.28 -4.53 38.28
CA ALA A 23 11.86 -4.28 38.46
C ALA A 23 11.50 -2.94 37.80
N PRO A 24 10.41 -2.88 37.01
CA PRO A 24 9.99 -1.65 36.35
C PRO A 24 9.72 -0.56 37.38
N ARG A 25 10.18 0.66 37.08
CA ARG A 25 9.94 1.80 37.96
C ARG A 25 8.44 2.13 37.97
N PRO A 26 7.86 2.70 39.04
CA PRO A 26 6.41 2.95 39.14
C PRO A 26 5.78 3.82 38.03
N TRP A 27 6.59 4.50 37.21
CA TRP A 27 6.15 5.28 36.05
C TRP A 27 6.36 4.56 34.70
N GLU A 28 7.02 3.40 34.70
CA GLU A 28 6.97 2.41 33.61
C GLU A 28 5.75 1.52 33.82
N VAL A 29 4.55 2.12 33.75
CA VAL A 29 3.36 1.34 33.43
C VAL A 29 3.41 1.18 31.92
N PRO A 30 3.65 -0.02 31.37
CA PRO A 30 3.44 -0.23 29.94
C PRO A 30 2.00 0.18 29.65
N PRO A 31 1.71 0.94 28.59
CA PRO A 31 0.33 1.07 28.15
C PRO A 31 -0.24 -0.34 28.03
N PRO A 32 -1.46 -0.61 28.50
CA PRO A 32 -2.00 -1.97 28.50
C PRO A 32 -1.80 -2.57 27.11
N ASP A 33 -1.02 -3.65 27.07
CA ASP A 33 -0.89 -4.50 25.90
C ASP A 33 -2.30 -4.88 25.44
N ASP A 34 -2.53 -4.69 24.15
CA ASP A 34 -3.67 -5.24 23.43
C ASP A 34 -5.06 -4.85 23.97
N VAL A 35 -5.47 -3.62 23.68
CA VAL A 35 -6.81 -3.48 23.10
C VAL A 35 -6.76 -4.15 21.73
N MET A 36 -6.87 -5.47 21.74
CA MET A 36 -7.14 -6.29 20.59
C MET A 36 -8.40 -5.69 19.95
N ALA A 37 -8.19 -4.82 18.95
CA ALA A 37 -9.29 -4.14 18.28
C ALA A 37 -10.23 -5.24 17.83
N ALA A 38 -11.46 -5.23 18.37
CA ALA A 38 -12.47 -6.20 17.98
C ALA A 38 -12.46 -6.26 16.45
N PRO A 39 -12.43 -7.46 15.84
CA PRO A 39 -12.31 -7.58 14.40
C PRO A 39 -13.41 -6.73 13.78
N VAL A 40 -13.00 -5.64 13.13
CA VAL A 40 -13.93 -4.77 12.43
C VAL A 40 -14.61 -5.66 11.43
N ARG A 41 -15.91 -5.89 11.61
CA ARG A 41 -16.70 -6.75 10.72
C ARG A 41 -16.57 -6.15 9.32
N ALA A 42 -15.77 -6.79 8.47
CA ALA A 42 -15.55 -6.33 7.11
C ALA A 42 -16.91 -6.31 6.42
N VAL A 43 -17.36 -5.12 6.04
CA VAL A 43 -18.56 -4.97 5.23
C VAL A 43 -18.24 -5.58 3.86
N PRO A 44 -19.04 -6.52 3.35
CA PRO A 44 -18.82 -7.08 2.02
C PRO A 44 -18.79 -5.95 0.98
N PRO A 45 -17.87 -5.98 0.00
CA PRO A 45 -17.81 -4.95 -1.02
C PRO A 45 -19.12 -4.93 -1.82
N VAL A 46 -19.68 -3.74 -2.03
CA VAL A 46 -20.79 -3.54 -2.95
C VAL A 46 -20.23 -3.48 -4.36
N LEU A 47 -20.72 -4.34 -5.24
CA LEU A 47 -20.28 -4.40 -6.64
C LEU A 47 -21.26 -3.62 -7.52
N HIS A 48 -20.72 -2.80 -8.42
CA HIS A 48 -21.48 -2.11 -9.46
C HIS A 48 -21.06 -2.65 -10.83
N GLN A 49 -22.03 -3.11 -11.62
CA GLN A 49 -21.80 -3.65 -12.96
C GLN A 49 -22.01 -2.57 -14.02
N VAL A 50 -21.09 -2.52 -14.98
CA VAL A 50 -21.16 -1.68 -16.17
C VAL A 50 -20.91 -2.59 -17.37
N GLU A 51 -21.73 -2.47 -18.40
CA GLU A 51 -21.62 -3.23 -19.64
C GLU A 51 -21.41 -2.30 -20.83
N GLY A 52 -20.65 -2.78 -21.81
CA GLY A 52 -20.38 -2.09 -23.07
C GLY A 52 -20.20 -3.08 -24.21
N ALA A 53 -20.32 -2.59 -25.44
CA ALA A 53 -20.17 -3.37 -26.66
C ALA A 53 -19.38 -2.60 -27.72
N GLY A 54 -18.96 -3.28 -28.78
CA GLY A 54 -18.14 -2.70 -29.86
C GLY A 54 -16.63 -2.86 -29.65
N PHE A 55 -16.24 -3.61 -28.62
CA PHE A 55 -14.87 -3.97 -28.33
C PHE A 55 -14.30 -5.01 -29.32
N VAL A 56 -13.00 -4.92 -29.61
CA VAL A 56 -12.26 -5.93 -30.37
C VAL A 56 -12.07 -7.18 -29.51
N PRO A 57 -12.34 -8.40 -30.03
CA PRO A 57 -12.15 -9.63 -29.25
C PRO A 57 -10.71 -9.78 -28.74
N GLY A 58 -10.55 -9.93 -27.43
CA GLY A 58 -9.25 -10.08 -26.76
C GLY A 58 -8.51 -8.77 -26.49
N GLU A 59 -9.13 -7.61 -26.74
CA GLU A 59 -8.52 -6.33 -26.37
C GLU A 59 -8.51 -6.09 -24.86
N ASP A 60 -7.54 -5.30 -24.42
CA ASP A 60 -7.47 -4.78 -23.06
C ASP A 60 -8.40 -3.58 -22.91
N VAL A 61 -9.43 -3.71 -22.07
CA VAL A 61 -10.46 -2.68 -21.88
C VAL A 61 -10.17 -1.89 -20.61
N ALA A 62 -9.68 -0.67 -20.77
CA ALA A 62 -9.47 0.26 -19.67
C ALA A 62 -10.83 0.69 -19.06
N VAL A 63 -10.97 0.54 -17.74
CA VAL A 63 -12.13 1.02 -16.98
C VAL A 63 -11.75 2.30 -16.26
N ALA A 64 -12.41 3.40 -16.62
CA ALA A 64 -12.16 4.72 -16.04
C ALA A 64 -13.41 5.26 -15.33
N ILE A 65 -13.21 5.86 -14.15
CA ILE A 65 -14.23 6.63 -13.45
C ILE A 65 -14.02 8.11 -13.81
N ILE A 66 -15.10 8.87 -14.00
CA ILE A 66 -14.98 10.31 -14.24
C ILE A 66 -14.71 11.02 -12.92
N HIS A 67 -13.49 11.55 -12.75
CA HIS A 67 -13.09 12.29 -11.54
C HIS A 67 -13.44 13.78 -11.59
N ALA A 68 -13.37 14.39 -12.77
CA ALA A 68 -13.57 15.83 -12.95
C ALA A 68 -14.12 16.15 -14.34
N HIS A 69 -14.72 17.33 -14.47
CA HIS A 69 -15.15 17.89 -15.74
C HIS A 69 -14.35 19.16 -16.04
N THR A 70 -14.03 19.36 -17.32
CA THR A 70 -13.47 20.61 -17.85
C THR A 70 -14.12 20.89 -19.19
N ASP A 71 -14.20 22.17 -19.55
CA ASP A 71 -14.69 22.58 -20.85
C ASP A 71 -13.57 22.53 -21.89
N ALA A 72 -13.95 22.17 -23.12
CA ALA A 72 -13.09 22.39 -24.27
C ALA A 72 -13.07 23.89 -24.60
N SER A 73 -11.90 24.42 -24.87
CA SER A 73 -11.73 25.81 -25.31
C SER A 73 -12.24 26.00 -26.74
N SER A 74 -12.36 27.26 -27.18
CA SER A 74 -12.90 27.63 -28.50
C SER A 74 -12.14 27.05 -29.69
N ASN A 75 -10.88 26.62 -29.50
CA ASN A 75 -10.07 25.96 -30.53
C ASN A 75 -10.15 24.42 -30.48
N GLY A 76 -11.03 23.85 -29.65
CA GLY A 76 -11.20 22.40 -29.51
C GLY A 76 -10.19 21.70 -28.61
N THR A 77 -9.31 22.44 -27.91
CA THR A 77 -8.38 21.85 -26.95
C THR A 77 -8.97 21.81 -25.54
N ALA A 78 -8.64 20.75 -24.79
CA ALA A 78 -8.98 20.61 -23.38
C ALA A 78 -7.73 20.24 -22.58
N ARG A 79 -7.64 20.76 -21.36
CA ARG A 79 -6.58 20.44 -20.38
C ARG A 79 -7.22 20.40 -18.99
N THR A 80 -6.69 19.55 -18.12
CA THR A 80 -7.12 19.46 -16.73
C THR A 80 -5.90 19.37 -15.81
N LEU A 81 -6.08 19.78 -14.57
CA LEU A 81 -5.11 19.61 -13.50
C LEU A 81 -5.70 18.62 -12.51
N LEU A 82 -4.90 17.65 -12.09
CA LEU A 82 -5.26 16.68 -11.07
C LEU A 82 -4.47 17.00 -9.80
N THR A 83 -5.11 16.87 -8.65
CA THR A 83 -4.37 16.91 -7.38
C THR A 83 -3.52 15.66 -7.24
N THR A 84 -2.53 15.68 -6.35
CA THR A 84 -1.69 14.51 -6.04
C THR A 84 -2.54 13.31 -5.61
N GLU A 85 -3.60 13.55 -4.84
CA GLU A 85 -4.51 12.51 -4.35
C GLU A 85 -5.33 11.91 -5.50
N GLN A 86 -5.79 12.74 -6.44
CA GLN A 86 -6.51 12.27 -7.64
C GLN A 86 -5.58 11.48 -8.58
N ALA A 87 -4.36 11.96 -8.77
CA ALA A 87 -3.35 11.28 -9.56
C ALA A 87 -2.99 9.90 -8.97
N ALA A 88 -2.90 9.79 -7.65
CA ALA A 88 -2.59 8.55 -6.95
C ALA A 88 -3.66 7.46 -7.11
N LEU A 89 -4.89 7.82 -7.52
CA LEU A 89 -5.95 6.85 -7.81
C LEU A 89 -5.73 6.14 -9.16
N SER A 90 -4.93 6.71 -10.07
CA SER A 90 -4.56 6.07 -11.32
C SER A 90 -3.37 5.14 -11.10
N VAL A 91 -3.66 3.87 -10.80
CA VAL A 91 -2.63 2.85 -10.54
C VAL A 91 -1.73 2.61 -11.77
N THR A 92 -2.27 2.73 -12.99
CA THR A 92 -1.51 2.60 -14.23
C THR A 92 -0.77 3.89 -14.61
N GLY A 93 -1.07 5.01 -13.94
CA GLY A 93 -0.61 6.35 -14.29
C GLY A 93 -1.28 6.92 -15.54
N GLU A 94 -2.27 6.24 -16.13
CA GLU A 94 -2.99 6.69 -17.32
C GLU A 94 -4.12 7.66 -16.97
N VAL A 95 -4.35 8.63 -17.85
CA VAL A 95 -5.44 9.61 -17.73
C VAL A 95 -6.15 9.73 -19.06
N ILE A 96 -7.48 9.69 -19.03
CA ILE A 96 -8.32 9.86 -20.21
C ILE A 96 -9.01 11.23 -20.15
N LEU A 97 -8.81 12.04 -21.19
CA LEU A 97 -9.72 13.16 -21.49
C LEU A 97 -10.78 12.66 -22.46
N LEU A 98 -12.05 12.73 -22.06
CA LEU A 98 -13.20 12.29 -22.85
C LEU A 98 -14.14 13.46 -23.16
N GLY A 99 -14.28 13.79 -24.45
CA GLY A 99 -15.27 14.74 -24.95
C GLY A 99 -16.66 14.12 -24.97
N ARG A 100 -17.55 14.53 -24.06
CA ARG A 100 -18.90 13.94 -23.91
C ARG A 100 -19.82 14.12 -25.12
N ILE A 101 -19.60 15.16 -25.91
CA ILE A 101 -20.42 15.45 -27.10
C ILE A 101 -19.81 14.81 -28.34
N SER A 102 -18.51 15.01 -28.57
CA SER A 102 -17.84 14.51 -29.78
C SER A 102 -17.43 13.05 -29.70
N GLY A 103 -17.35 12.46 -28.50
CA GLY A 103 -16.75 11.15 -28.26
C GLY A 103 -15.22 11.14 -28.42
N THR A 104 -14.58 12.30 -28.63
CA THR A 104 -13.12 12.39 -28.76
C THR A 104 -12.46 11.95 -27.47
N LEU A 105 -11.44 11.09 -27.57
CA LEU A 105 -10.65 10.68 -26.42
C LEU A 105 -9.16 10.91 -26.67
N THR A 106 -8.45 11.29 -25.61
CA THR A 106 -6.99 11.35 -25.57
C THR A 106 -6.50 10.67 -24.31
N ILE A 107 -5.52 9.78 -24.45
CA ILE A 107 -4.85 9.12 -23.34
C ILE A 107 -3.52 9.83 -23.07
N GLY A 108 -3.32 10.23 -21.83
CA GLY A 108 -2.07 10.78 -21.32
C GLY A 108 -1.52 9.95 -20.16
N ARG A 109 -0.34 10.32 -19.68
CA ARG A 109 0.26 9.74 -18.47
C ARG A 109 0.62 10.82 -17.47
N ILE A 110 0.43 10.53 -16.19
CA ILE A 110 0.95 11.33 -15.10
C ILE A 110 2.39 10.88 -14.86
N GLN A 111 3.32 11.84 -14.80
CA GLN A 111 4.74 11.61 -14.48
C GLN A 111 4.97 11.79 -12.99
#